data_AF-A0A2L0ART2-F1
#
_entry.id   AF-A0A2L0ART2-F1
#
_cell.length_a   1.000
_cell.length_b   1.000
_cell.length_c   1.000
_cell.angle_alpha   90.00
_cell.angle_beta   90.00
_cell.angle_gamma   90.00
#
_symmetry.space_group_name_H-M   'P 1'
#
loop_
_entity.id
_entity.type
_entity.pdbx_description
1 polymer ?
#
loop_
_entity_poly.entity_id
_entity_poly.type
_entity_poly.pdbx_seq_one_letter_code
_entity_poly.pdbx_strand_id
1 'polypeptide(L)' 'MEKKIIFLVFLVALLALPGFISTEVIKKDTPYKKRKFPYKSECLKACATSFTGGDESRIQEGKPGFFKCTCYFTTG' A
#
# COMPACT_ATOMS: atom_id res chain seq x y z
N MET A 1 38.52 27.25 -11.81
CA MET A 1 37.70 26.79 -10.65
C MET A 1 36.24 26.50 -11.02
N GLU A 2 35.72 27.01 -12.15
CA GLU A 2 34.31 26.86 -12.57
C GLU A 2 33.86 25.42 -12.89
N LYS A 3 34.74 24.58 -13.45
CA LYS A 3 34.38 23.18 -13.79
C LYS A 3 34.01 22.32 -12.58
N LYS A 4 34.49 22.67 -11.36
CA LYS A 4 34.12 21.96 -10.12
C LYS A 4 32.71 22.32 -9.63
N ILE A 5 32.21 23.51 -9.98
CA ILE A 5 30.90 24.01 -9.53
C ILE A 5 29.78 23.31 -10.30
N ILE A 6 29.96 23.13 -11.61
CA ILE A 6 28.98 22.44 -12.47
C ILE A 6 28.78 20.97 -12.02
N PHE A 7 29.86 20.31 -11.60
CA PHE A 7 29.80 18.92 -11.14
C PHE A 7 29.03 18.77 -9.81
N LEU A 8 29.13 19.77 -8.92
CA LEU A 8 28.40 19.79 -7.65
C LEU A 8 26.88 19.98 -7.85
N VAL A 9 26.48 20.84 -8.79
CA VAL A 9 25.05 21.06 -9.09
C VAL A 9 24.41 19.79 -9.67
N PHE A 10 25.14 19.04 -10.52
CA PHE A 10 24.65 17.78 -11.07
C PHE A 10 24.50 16.69 -10.00
N LEU A 11 25.39 16.65 -9.01
CA LEU A 11 25.31 15.69 -7.90
C LEU A 11 24.14 15.97 -6.95
N VAL A 12 23.82 17.25 -6.71
CA VAL A 12 22.67 17.66 -5.89
C VAL A 12 21.35 17.38 -6.61
N ALA A 13 21.31 17.51 -7.94
CA ALA A 13 20.13 17.13 -8.73
C ALA A 13 19.85 15.62 -8.72
N LEU A 14 20.89 14.78 -8.71
CA LEU A 14 20.76 13.31 -8.60
C LEU A 14 20.29 12.85 -7.21
N LEU A 15 20.67 13.55 -6.15
CA LEU A 15 20.21 13.29 -4.78
C LEU A 15 18.77 13.82 -4.53
N ALA A 16 18.24 14.66 -5.41
CA ALA A 16 16.87 15.17 -5.38
C ALA A 16 15.83 14.23 -6.03
N LEU A 17 16.21 12.97 -6.32
CA LEU A 17 15.26 11.87 -6.60
C LEU A 17 14.98 10.98 -5.37
N PRO A 18 14.74 11.49 -4.13
CA PRO A 18 14.17 10.65 -3.11
C PRO A 18 12.68 10.52 -3.40
N GLY A 19 12.19 9.30 -3.65
CA GLY A 19 10.82 9.00 -3.22
C GLY A 19 9.78 8.68 -4.29
N PHE A 20 10.15 8.26 -5.49
CA PHE A 20 9.26 7.35 -6.24
C PHE A 20 9.32 5.94 -5.61
N ILE A 21 9.00 5.84 -4.31
CA ILE A 21 8.55 4.59 -3.73
C ILE A 21 7.14 4.42 -4.29
N SER A 22 7.07 3.85 -5.49
CA SER A 22 5.82 3.42 -6.10
C SER A 22 5.20 2.46 -5.11
N THR A 23 4.23 2.93 -4.33
CA THR A 23 3.62 2.13 -3.27
C THR A 23 2.72 1.15 -3.99
N GLU A 24 3.27 -0.01 -4.31
CA GLU A 24 2.59 -1.01 -5.12
C GLU A 24 1.34 -1.48 -4.37
N VAL A 25 0.19 -1.27 -4.99
CA VAL A 25 -1.09 -1.70 -4.43
C VAL A 25 -1.24 -3.19 -4.72
N ILE A 26 -1.10 -3.99 -3.67
CA ILE A 26 -1.22 -5.43 -3.73
C ILE A 26 -2.68 -5.81 -3.59
N LYS A 27 -3.15 -6.70 -4.47
CA LYS A 27 -4.46 -7.33 -4.40
C LYS A 27 -4.36 -8.75 -3.86
N LYS A 28 -5.05 -9.05 -2.76
CA LYS A 28 -5.14 -10.40 -2.19
C LYS A 28 -6.51 -10.67 -1.57
N ASP A 29 -6.94 -11.92 -1.60
CA ASP A 29 -8.18 -12.35 -0.93
C ASP A 29 -7.88 -12.89 0.47
N THR A 30 -8.78 -12.62 1.42
CA THR A 30 -8.80 -13.24 2.75
C THR A 30 -10.18 -13.88 3.01
N PRO A 31 -10.23 -15.08 3.61
CA PRO A 31 -11.51 -15.74 3.90
C PRO A 31 -12.30 -15.01 4.98
N TYR A 32 -13.63 -14.97 4.84
CA TYR A 32 -14.57 -14.39 5.80
C TYR A 32 -15.73 -15.35 6.07
N LYS A 33 -15.59 -16.22 7.07
CA LYS A 33 -16.55 -17.32 7.33
C LYS A 33 -17.82 -16.91 8.09
N LYS A 34 -17.85 -15.71 8.68
CA LYS A 34 -18.97 -15.30 9.55
C LYS A 34 -20.26 -14.98 8.79
N ARG A 35 -20.20 -14.78 7.47
CA ARG A 35 -21.35 -14.47 6.60
C ARG A 35 -21.01 -14.64 5.12
N LYS A 36 -22.05 -14.79 4.30
CA LYS A 36 -21.93 -14.94 2.84
C LYS A 36 -21.39 -13.69 2.17
N PHE A 37 -21.85 -12.49 2.54
CA PHE A 37 -21.37 -11.23 1.99
C PHE A 37 -20.99 -10.28 3.13
N PRO A 38 -19.70 -10.14 3.45
CA PRO A 38 -19.24 -9.22 4.47
C PRO A 38 -19.58 -7.77 4.16
N TYR A 39 -19.80 -6.96 5.21
CA TYR A 39 -19.88 -5.52 5.03
C TYR A 39 -18.50 -4.97 4.67
N LYS A 40 -18.48 -3.84 3.96
CA LYS A 40 -17.22 -3.17 3.59
C LYS A 40 -16.33 -2.91 4.81
N SER A 41 -16.90 -2.47 5.93
CA SER A 41 -16.20 -2.25 7.20
C SER A 41 -15.60 -3.53 7.80
N GLU A 42 -16.30 -4.65 7.68
CA GLU A 42 -15.80 -5.95 8.11
C GLU A 42 -14.64 -6.43 7.24
N CYS A 43 -14.72 -6.17 5.93
CA CYS A 43 -13.62 -6.46 5.02
C CYS A 43 -12.40 -5.60 5.30
N LEU A 44 -12.56 -4.29 5.51
CA LEU A 44 -11.44 -3.42 5.87
C LEU A 44 -10.68 -3.94 7.10
N LYS A 45 -11.41 -4.28 8.17
CA LYS A 45 -10.83 -4.91 9.36
C LYS A 45 -10.15 -6.23 9.07
N ALA A 46 -10.82 -7.14 8.38
CA ALA A 46 -10.26 -8.45 8.05
C ALA A 46 -8.99 -8.33 7.20
N CYS A 47 -8.97 -7.42 6.23
CA CYS A 47 -7.81 -7.10 5.40
C CYS A 47 -6.66 -6.55 6.24
N ALA A 48 -6.94 -5.58 7.11
CA ALA A 48 -5.94 -4.98 7.98
C ALA A 48 -5.30 -6.02 8.91
N THR A 49 -6.13 -6.82 9.58
CA THR A 49 -5.65 -7.93 10.42
C THR A 49 -4.83 -8.95 9.64
N SER A 50 -5.22 -9.28 8.39
CA SER A 50 -4.54 -10.32 7.60
C SER A 50 -3.21 -9.87 7.00
N PHE A 51 -3.11 -8.61 6.58
CA PHE A 51 -2.02 -8.18 5.68
C PHE A 51 -1.19 -7.00 6.19
N THR A 52 -1.70 -6.19 7.12
CA THR A 52 -1.02 -4.97 7.59
C THR A 52 -0.82 -4.95 9.11
N GLY A 53 -0.97 -6.10 9.78
CA GLY A 53 -0.81 -6.20 11.23
C GLY A 53 -1.88 -5.45 12.03
N GLY A 54 -3.02 -5.14 11.41
CA GLY A 54 -4.11 -4.35 12.01
C GLY A 54 -4.13 -2.87 11.60
N ASP A 55 -3.17 -2.41 10.81
CA ASP A 55 -3.14 -1.02 10.32
C ASP A 55 -4.12 -0.80 9.16
N GLU A 56 -5.29 -0.25 9.48
CA GLU A 56 -6.33 0.07 8.49
C GLU A 56 -5.90 1.17 7.50
N SER A 57 -4.95 2.05 7.86
CA SER A 57 -4.52 3.15 6.98
C SER A 57 -3.81 2.66 5.71
N ARG A 58 -3.26 1.45 5.77
CA ARG A 58 -2.59 0.77 4.66
C ARG A 58 -3.55 -0.01 3.76
N ILE A 59 -4.83 -0.09 4.12
CA ILE A 59 -5.87 -0.72 3.29
C ILE A 59 -6.54 0.35 2.44
N GLN A 60 -6.26 0.38 1.14
CA GLN A 60 -6.96 1.25 0.19
C GLN A 60 -8.43 0.85 0.05
N GLU A 61 -8.69 -0.46 -0.09
CA GLU A 61 -10.06 -0.94 -0.29
C GLU A 61 -10.23 -2.39 0.20
N GLY A 62 -11.37 -2.69 0.80
CA GLY A 62 -11.83 -4.04 1.10
C GLY A 62 -13.16 -4.32 0.42
N LYS A 63 -13.16 -5.08 -0.68
CA LYS A 63 -14.37 -5.45 -1.43
C LYS A 63 -14.99 -6.73 -0.88
N PRO A 64 -16.29 -6.73 -0.53
CA PRO A 64 -17.02 -7.94 -0.18
C PRO A 64 -17.07 -8.95 -1.33
N GLY A 65 -16.87 -10.23 -1.00
CA GLY A 65 -17.09 -11.35 -1.88
C GLY A 65 -17.79 -12.50 -1.15
N PHE A 66 -18.18 -13.55 -1.89
CA PHE A 66 -18.85 -14.70 -1.31
C PHE A 66 -17.92 -15.43 -0.31
N PHE A 67 -18.23 -15.34 0.99
CA PHE A 67 -17.42 -15.83 2.12
C PHE A 67 -15.96 -15.35 2.12
N LYS A 68 -15.68 -14.20 1.51
CA LYS A 68 -14.33 -13.65 1.42
C LYS A 68 -14.33 -12.13 1.32
N CYS A 69 -13.16 -11.55 1.50
CA CYS A 69 -12.89 -10.14 1.25
C CYS A 69 -11.70 -10.02 0.28
N THR A 70 -11.86 -9.23 -0.77
CA THR A 70 -10.76 -8.85 -1.66
C THR A 70 -10.14 -7.57 -1.14
N CYS A 71 -8.87 -7.64 -0.76
CA CYS A 71 -8.11 -6.59 -0.12
C CYS A 71 -7.17 -5.92 -1.13
N TYR A 72 -7.13 -4.60 -1.09
CA TYR A 72 -6.19 -3.76 -1.83
C TYR A 72 -5.40 -2.96 -0.79
N PHE A 73 -4.09 -3.20 -0.70
CA PHE A 73 -3.25 -2.63 0.36
C PHE A 73 -1.84 -2.34 -0.12
N THR A 74 -1.14 -1.47 0.63
CA THR A 74 0.25 -1.11 0.35
C THR A 74 1.20 -1.79 1.33
N THR A 75 2.33 -2.30 0.82
CA THR A 75 3.50 -2.64 1.64
C THR A 75 4.29 -1.37 1.88
N GLY A 76 4.16 -0.81 3.09
CA GLY A 76 5.04 0.25 3.58
C GLY A 76 6.43 -0.28 3.88
#